data_AF-A0A6P8NLT5-F1
#
_entry.id   AF-A0A6P8NLT5-F1
#
_cell.length_a   1.000
_cell.length_b   1.000
_cell.length_c   1.000
_cell.angle_alpha   90.00
_cell.angle_beta   90.00
_cell.angle_gamma   90.00
#
_symmetry.space_group_name_H-M   'P 1'
#
loop_
_entity.id
_entity.type
_entity.pdbx_description
1 polymer ?
#
loop_
_entity_poly.entity_id
_entity_poly.type
_entity_poly.pdbx_seq_one_letter_code
_entity_poly.pdbx_strand_id
1 'polypeptide(L)'
;MAAELSSPGGRAAADVPAWFTCPVCLEVFEKPVKVKCGHVFCTVCLQECLKPKKPVCGVCRSSLTSGIRALDLEKQIETTETTCRGCSQKVYLSKMRVHVASCSKYQTYEMEGIKAATRDQPPHTRDVPNRYTFPCPYCSEKNFDQEGLVEHCRKCHSMDTRQVVCPICAAMPWGDPNYMSANFMEHVHRRHRFSYDTFVDYDADEEAMMNEAVLRSLVDN
;
A
#
# COMPACT_ATOMS: atom_id res chain seq x y z
N MET A 1 -27.28 35.67 -19.12
CA MET A 1 -25.91 36.12 -18.78
C MET A 1 -25.37 35.12 -17.76
N ALA A 2 -24.94 33.94 -18.17
CA ALA A 2 -23.64 33.62 -18.77
C ALA A 2 -22.47 33.95 -17.83
N ALA A 3 -21.91 32.93 -17.19
CA ALA A 3 -20.52 32.87 -16.73
C ALA A 3 -20.08 31.40 -16.78
N GLU A 4 -19.78 30.96 -17.99
CA GLU A 4 -18.98 29.78 -18.29
C GLU A 4 -17.58 29.98 -17.68
N LEU A 5 -17.12 29.07 -16.82
CA LEU A 5 -15.73 29.02 -16.39
C LEU A 5 -14.99 27.99 -17.23
N SER A 6 -14.47 28.48 -18.35
CA SER A 6 -13.51 27.81 -19.21
C SER A 6 -12.13 27.78 -18.53
N SER A 7 -11.63 26.57 -18.28
CA SER A 7 -10.23 26.35 -17.88
C SER A 7 -9.31 26.35 -19.11
N PRO A 8 -8.09 26.93 -19.04
CA PRO A 8 -7.19 27.04 -20.17
C PRO A 8 -6.43 25.74 -20.43
N GLY A 9 -6.07 25.54 -21.70
CA GLY A 9 -5.65 24.27 -22.27
C GLY A 9 -4.39 23.64 -21.69
N GLY A 10 -4.50 22.34 -21.42
CA GLY A 10 -3.42 21.37 -21.45
C GLY A 10 -3.71 20.38 -22.59
N ARG A 11 -2.73 20.17 -23.47
CA ARG A 11 -2.83 19.38 -24.71
C ARG A 11 -3.48 18.01 -24.41
N ALA A 12 -4.53 17.66 -25.16
CA ALA A 12 -5.20 16.36 -25.10
C ALA A 12 -4.22 15.24 -25.53
N ALA A 13 -3.40 14.77 -24.60
CA ALA A 13 -2.74 13.48 -24.72
C ALA A 13 -3.83 12.42 -24.53
N ALA A 14 -3.94 11.49 -25.49
CA ALA A 14 -4.93 10.43 -25.48
C ALA A 14 -4.72 9.54 -24.25
N ASP A 15 -5.41 9.88 -23.16
CA ASP A 15 -5.41 9.12 -21.93
C ASP A 15 -6.00 7.73 -22.20
N VAL A 16 -5.34 6.67 -21.71
CA VAL A 16 -5.99 5.36 -21.65
C VAL A 16 -7.22 5.53 -20.77
N PRO A 17 -8.43 5.36 -21.32
CA PRO A 17 -9.61 5.64 -20.54
C PRO A 17 -9.68 4.77 -19.29
N ALA A 18 -10.06 5.34 -18.14
CA ALA A 18 -10.12 4.62 -16.86
C ALA A 18 -11.01 3.36 -16.92
N TRP A 19 -11.96 3.29 -17.86
CA TRP A 19 -12.82 2.12 -18.07
C TRP A 19 -12.12 0.91 -18.70
N PHE A 20 -10.86 1.05 -19.15
CA PHE A 20 -9.99 -0.04 -19.59
C PHE A 20 -8.93 -0.46 -18.57
N THR A 21 -8.95 0.15 -17.39
CA THR A 21 -7.91 -0.04 -16.37
C THR A 21 -8.44 -0.91 -15.23
N CYS A 22 -7.63 -1.88 -14.83
CA CYS A 22 -7.94 -2.74 -13.70
C CYS A 22 -7.79 -1.99 -12.37
N PRO A 23 -8.81 -2.00 -11.49
CA PRO A 23 -8.76 -1.28 -10.21
C PRO A 23 -7.77 -1.89 -9.20
N VAL A 24 -7.20 -3.07 -9.49
CA VAL A 24 -6.26 -3.76 -8.58
C VAL A 24 -4.82 -3.50 -8.98
N CYS A 25 -4.45 -3.72 -10.25
CA CYS A 25 -3.08 -3.50 -10.73
C CYS A 25 -2.87 -2.13 -11.38
N LEU A 26 -3.93 -1.34 -11.59
CA LEU A 26 -3.91 -0.01 -12.20
C LEU A 26 -3.34 0.05 -13.62
N GLU A 27 -3.30 -1.09 -14.29
CA GLU A 27 -2.88 -1.23 -15.69
C GLU A 27 -4.07 -1.64 -16.57
N VAL A 28 -3.88 -1.58 -17.90
CA VAL A 28 -4.86 -2.10 -18.87
C VAL A 28 -5.25 -3.54 -18.53
N PHE A 29 -6.54 -3.88 -18.62
CA PHE A 29 -7.00 -5.22 -18.30
C PHE A 29 -6.30 -6.29 -19.14
N GLU A 30 -5.85 -7.35 -18.47
CA GLU A 30 -5.42 -8.60 -19.08
C GLU A 30 -6.41 -9.70 -18.75
N LYS A 31 -7.05 -10.26 -19.79
CA LYS A 31 -8.13 -11.25 -19.67
C LYS A 31 -9.19 -10.78 -18.64
N PRO A 32 -9.90 -9.67 -18.91
CA PRO A 32 -10.88 -9.11 -17.99
C PRO A 32 -11.98 -10.10 -17.64
N VAL A 33 -12.31 -10.17 -16.36
CA VAL A 33 -13.37 -11.00 -15.79
C VAL A 33 -14.35 -10.10 -15.04
N LYS A 34 -15.62 -10.16 -15.43
CA LYS A 34 -16.72 -9.45 -14.80
C LYS A 34 -17.31 -10.30 -13.68
N VAL A 35 -17.36 -9.76 -12.47
CA VAL A 35 -17.93 -10.43 -11.30
C VAL A 35 -19.40 -10.05 -11.10
N LYS A 36 -20.10 -10.74 -10.19
CA LYS A 36 -21.55 -10.57 -9.95
C LYS A 36 -21.97 -9.14 -9.62
N CYS A 37 -21.13 -8.40 -8.89
CA CYS A 37 -21.39 -6.99 -8.56
C CYS A 37 -21.17 -6.02 -9.74
N GLY A 38 -20.82 -6.52 -10.93
CA GLY A 38 -20.68 -5.74 -12.15
C GLY A 38 -19.27 -5.19 -12.42
N HIS A 39 -18.38 -5.20 -11.42
CA HIS A 39 -16.99 -4.77 -11.57
C HIS A 39 -16.16 -5.76 -12.38
N VAL A 40 -15.10 -5.25 -13.01
CA VAL A 40 -14.21 -6.02 -13.87
C VAL A 40 -12.80 -5.98 -13.31
N PHE A 41 -12.10 -7.11 -13.39
CA PHE A 41 -10.75 -7.30 -12.90
C PHE A 41 -9.93 -8.11 -13.91
N CYS A 42 -8.59 -8.01 -13.89
CA CYS A 42 -7.76 -9.00 -14.57
C CYS A 42 -8.00 -10.39 -13.97
N THR A 43 -7.86 -11.45 -14.77
CA THR A 43 -8.04 -12.82 -14.28
C THR A 43 -7.14 -13.09 -13.07
N VAL A 44 -5.87 -12.72 -13.14
CA VAL A 44 -4.89 -12.91 -12.04
C VAL A 44 -5.28 -12.08 -10.82
N CYS A 45 -5.62 -10.80 -11.00
CA CYS A 45 -6.02 -9.92 -9.90
C CYS A 45 -7.27 -10.46 -9.17
N LEU A 46 -8.26 -10.98 -9.90
CA LEU A 46 -9.43 -11.59 -9.30
C LEU A 46 -9.07 -12.81 -8.46
N GLN A 47 -8.15 -13.66 -8.93
CA GLN A 47 -7.71 -14.84 -8.17
C GLN A 47 -7.07 -14.44 -6.83
N GLU A 48 -6.24 -13.39 -6.82
CA GLU A 48 -5.65 -12.86 -5.58
C GLU A 48 -6.74 -12.38 -4.61
N CYS A 49 -7.75 -11.65 -5.10
CA CYS A 49 -8.86 -11.18 -4.28
C CYS A 49 -9.76 -12.32 -3.73
N LEU A 50 -9.70 -13.52 -4.32
CA LEU A 50 -10.47 -14.68 -3.89
C LEU A 50 -9.76 -15.54 -2.83
N LYS A 51 -8.46 -15.32 -2.57
CA LYS A 51 -7.67 -16.07 -1.56
C LYS A 51 -8.17 -15.91 -0.11
N PRO A 52 -8.61 -14.73 0.37
CA PRO A 52 -9.07 -14.57 1.75
C PRO A 52 -10.31 -15.41 2.06
N LYS A 53 -10.49 -15.82 3.33
CA LYS A 53 -11.65 -16.62 3.80
C LYS A 53 -13.02 -15.98 3.50
N LYS A 54 -13.07 -14.64 3.46
CA LYS A 54 -14.25 -13.84 3.12
C LYS A 54 -13.87 -12.88 2.01
N PRO A 55 -13.90 -13.31 0.74
CA PRO A 55 -13.44 -12.48 -0.35
C PRO A 55 -14.47 -11.37 -0.64
N VAL A 56 -13.97 -10.16 -0.85
CA VAL A 56 -14.78 -8.96 -1.11
C VAL A 56 -14.28 -8.25 -2.36
N CYS A 57 -15.19 -7.61 -3.07
CA CYS A 57 -14.86 -6.83 -4.25
C CYS A 57 -13.98 -5.63 -3.87
N GLY A 58 -12.84 -5.45 -4.54
CA GLY A 58 -11.93 -4.32 -4.31
C GLY A 58 -12.51 -2.94 -4.62
N VAL A 59 -13.69 -2.86 -5.26
CA VAL A 59 -14.35 -1.60 -5.62
C VAL A 59 -15.54 -1.30 -4.70
N CYS A 60 -16.48 -2.23 -4.54
CA CYS A 60 -17.73 -2.00 -3.79
C CYS A 60 -17.85 -2.80 -2.49
N ARG A 61 -16.84 -3.59 -2.12
CA ARG A 61 -16.81 -4.45 -0.92
C ARG A 61 -17.90 -5.52 -0.82
N SER A 62 -18.74 -5.69 -1.85
CA SER A 62 -19.71 -6.78 -1.94
C SER A 62 -19.02 -8.15 -1.96
N SER A 63 -19.72 -9.20 -1.52
CA SER A 63 -19.21 -10.58 -1.53
C SER A 63 -18.72 -10.98 -2.93
N LEU A 64 -17.50 -11.48 -2.99
CA LEU A 64 -16.82 -11.78 -4.24
C LEU A 64 -16.92 -13.28 -4.54
N THR A 65 -17.20 -13.60 -5.80
CA THR A 65 -17.16 -14.96 -6.33
C THR A 65 -16.41 -14.98 -7.64
N SER A 66 -16.11 -16.16 -8.18
CA SER A 66 -15.67 -16.31 -9.55
C SER A 66 -16.59 -15.54 -10.51
N GLY A 67 -15.99 -14.93 -11.53
CA GLY A 67 -16.69 -14.15 -12.54
C GLY A 67 -16.68 -14.82 -13.91
N ILE A 68 -17.23 -14.11 -14.89
CA ILE A 68 -17.32 -14.53 -16.29
C ILE A 68 -16.37 -13.65 -17.11
N ARG A 69 -15.67 -14.22 -18.08
CA ARG A 69 -14.80 -13.45 -18.99
C ARG A 69 -15.61 -12.38 -19.72
N ALA A 70 -15.13 -11.15 -19.71
CA ALA A 70 -15.74 -10.01 -20.38
C ALA A 70 -15.24 -9.91 -21.83
N LEU A 71 -15.75 -10.78 -22.71
CA LEU A 71 -15.30 -10.88 -24.11
C LEU A 71 -15.50 -9.57 -24.90
N ASP A 72 -16.58 -8.83 -24.63
CA ASP A 72 -16.82 -7.53 -25.26
C ASP A 72 -15.70 -6.53 -24.93
N LEU A 73 -15.26 -6.54 -23.67
CA LEU A 73 -14.18 -5.67 -23.21
C LEU A 73 -12.81 -6.13 -23.76
N GLU A 74 -12.57 -7.45 -23.83
CA GLU A 74 -11.38 -8.00 -24.50
C GLU A 74 -11.27 -7.49 -25.93
N LYS A 75 -12.36 -7.57 -26.71
CA LYS A 75 -12.39 -7.10 -28.10
C LYS A 75 -12.18 -5.60 -28.21
N GLN A 76 -12.77 -4.81 -27.31
CA GLN A 76 -12.56 -3.36 -27.29
C GLN A 76 -11.10 -3.00 -26.97
N ILE A 77 -10.43 -3.73 -26.08
CA ILE A 77 -9.00 -3.55 -25.76
C ILE A 77 -8.13 -3.91 -26.97
N GLU A 78 -8.52 -4.91 -27.76
CA GLU A 78 -7.77 -5.31 -28.95
C GLU A 78 -7.84 -4.30 -30.08
N THR A 79 -8.99 -3.62 -30.25
CA THR A 79 -9.20 -2.68 -31.36
C THR A 79 -8.90 -1.23 -31.03
N THR A 80 -8.80 -0.88 -29.75
CA THR A 80 -8.56 0.52 -29.34
C THR A 80 -7.07 0.85 -29.38
N GLU A 81 -6.73 1.86 -30.17
CA GLU A 81 -5.40 2.46 -30.23
C GLU A 81 -5.25 3.57 -29.20
N THR A 82 -4.05 3.71 -28.65
CA THR A 82 -3.68 4.76 -27.70
C THR A 82 -2.24 5.20 -27.97
N THR A 83 -1.77 6.22 -27.26
CA THR A 83 -0.42 6.76 -27.40
C THR A 83 0.31 6.64 -26.06
N CYS A 84 1.52 6.10 -26.08
CA CYS A 84 2.35 6.03 -24.88
C CYS A 84 2.74 7.44 -24.39
N ARG A 85 2.51 7.74 -23.11
CA ARG A 85 2.80 9.07 -22.54
C ARG A 85 4.30 9.41 -22.50
N GLY A 86 5.17 8.41 -22.39
CA GLY A 86 6.62 8.61 -22.35
C GLY A 86 7.22 8.82 -23.74
N CYS A 87 6.98 7.91 -24.68
CA CYS A 87 7.62 7.95 -26.00
C CYS A 87 6.75 8.53 -27.12
N SER A 88 5.47 8.82 -26.86
CA SER A 88 4.48 9.28 -27.85
C SER A 88 4.23 8.31 -29.02
N GLN A 89 4.61 7.03 -28.89
CA GLN A 89 4.34 6.01 -29.90
C GLN A 89 2.88 5.54 -29.82
N LYS A 90 2.22 5.41 -30.98
CA LYS A 90 0.91 4.77 -31.09
C LYS A 90 1.02 3.26 -30.89
N VAL A 91 0.24 2.72 -29.97
CA VAL A 91 0.17 1.28 -29.66
C VAL A 91 -1.28 0.89 -29.36
N TYR A 92 -1.64 -0.37 -29.58
CA TYR A 92 -2.95 -0.90 -29.16
C TYR A 92 -2.97 -1.11 -27.64
N LEU A 93 -4.14 -0.95 -27.00
CA LEU A 93 -4.28 -1.19 -25.56
C LEU A 93 -3.83 -2.59 -25.15
N SER A 94 -4.14 -3.60 -25.98
CA SER A 94 -3.69 -4.99 -25.79
C SER A 94 -2.16 -5.14 -25.68
N LYS A 95 -1.40 -4.26 -26.34
CA LYS A 95 0.08 -4.26 -26.33
C LYS A 95 0.67 -3.19 -25.41
N MET A 96 -0.15 -2.38 -24.74
CA MET A 96 0.35 -1.28 -23.90
C MET A 96 1.16 -1.80 -22.71
N ARG A 97 0.74 -2.87 -22.04
CA ARG A 97 1.48 -3.42 -20.88
C ARG A 97 2.90 -3.86 -21.25
N VAL A 98 3.04 -4.61 -22.35
CA VAL A 98 4.35 -5.05 -22.85
C VAL A 98 5.20 -3.89 -23.38
N HIS A 99 4.55 -2.86 -23.94
CA HIS A 99 5.24 -1.64 -24.35
C HIS A 99 5.78 -0.88 -23.14
N VAL A 100 4.97 -0.65 -22.10
CA VAL A 100 5.37 0.04 -20.87
C VAL A 100 6.56 -0.65 -20.20
N ALA A 101 6.53 -1.98 -20.11
CA ALA A 101 7.64 -2.77 -19.56
C ALA A 101 8.96 -2.57 -20.31
N SER A 102 8.92 -2.26 -21.62
CA SER A 102 10.10 -2.08 -22.47
C SER A 102 10.40 -0.61 -22.82
N CYS A 103 9.54 0.34 -22.43
CA CYS A 103 9.65 1.75 -22.80
C CYS A 103 10.36 2.53 -21.70
N SER A 104 11.66 2.78 -21.88
CA SER A 104 12.47 3.58 -20.95
C SER A 104 11.90 4.99 -20.71
N LYS A 105 11.35 5.63 -21.75
CA LYS A 105 10.72 6.96 -21.64
C LYS A 105 9.44 6.95 -20.81
N TYR A 106 8.73 5.83 -20.78
CA TYR A 106 7.53 5.70 -19.94
C TYR A 106 7.91 5.53 -18.47
N GLN A 107 8.91 4.70 -18.18
CA GLN A 107 9.44 4.53 -16.82
C GLN A 107 9.95 5.86 -16.23
N THR A 108 10.62 6.70 -17.04
CA THR A 108 11.02 8.04 -16.60
C THR A 108 9.82 8.94 -16.33
N TYR A 109 8.81 8.91 -17.20
CA TYR A 109 7.57 9.67 -17.02
C TYR A 109 6.83 9.28 -15.73
N GLU A 110 6.74 7.98 -15.43
CA GLU A 110 6.15 7.49 -14.18
C GLU A 110 6.90 8.00 -12.95
N MET A 111 8.24 7.91 -12.97
CA MET A 111 9.09 8.41 -11.89
C MET A 111 8.95 9.92 -11.70
N GLU A 112 8.87 10.70 -12.79
CA GLU A 112 8.61 12.14 -12.72
C GLU A 112 7.23 12.47 -12.14
N GLY A 113 6.21 11.68 -12.49
CA GLY A 113 4.87 11.78 -11.90
C GLY A 113 4.88 11.54 -10.39
N ILE A 114 5.58 10.50 -9.93
CA ILE A 114 5.76 10.23 -8.49
C ILE A 114 6.48 11.40 -7.81
N LYS A 115 7.58 11.90 -8.40
CA LYS A 115 8.34 13.04 -7.88
C LYS A 115 7.47 14.30 -7.76
N ALA A 116 6.65 14.59 -8.76
CA ALA A 116 5.74 15.72 -8.75
C ALA A 116 4.69 15.60 -7.64
N ALA A 117 4.10 14.42 -7.44
CA ALA A 117 3.15 14.16 -6.37
C ALA A 117 3.79 14.29 -4.97
N THR A 118 5.08 13.94 -4.82
CA THR A 118 5.81 14.11 -3.55
C THR A 118 6.31 15.54 -3.30
N ARG A 119 6.37 16.41 -4.32
CA ARG A 119 6.93 17.78 -4.19
C ARG A 119 5.98 18.76 -3.49
N ASP A 120 4.68 18.48 -3.53
CA ASP A 120 3.63 19.29 -2.89
C ASP A 120 3.41 18.87 -1.43
N GLN A 121 3.97 17.74 -1.00
CA GLN A 121 4.15 17.51 0.42
C GLN A 121 5.27 18.45 0.89
N PRO A 122 5.03 19.29 1.91
CA PRO A 122 6.14 19.95 2.58
C PRO A 122 7.18 18.88 2.94
N PRO A 123 8.48 19.21 3.03
CA PRO A 123 9.50 18.29 3.55
C PRO A 123 9.23 18.08 5.04
N HIS A 124 8.13 17.41 5.37
CA HIS A 124 7.96 16.70 6.59
C HIS A 124 8.71 15.39 6.39
N THR A 125 10.04 15.51 6.38
CA THR A 125 10.83 14.57 7.17
C THR A 125 10.43 14.83 8.63
N ARG A 126 9.18 14.48 8.99
CA ARG A 126 8.99 13.90 10.31
C ARG A 126 10.00 12.77 10.30
N ASP A 127 10.95 12.82 11.22
CA ASP A 127 11.70 11.64 11.61
C ASP A 127 10.62 10.64 12.10
N VAL A 128 9.93 9.99 11.15
CA VAL A 128 8.92 8.99 11.46
C VAL A 128 9.77 7.79 11.80
N PRO A 129 9.85 7.39 13.08
CA PRO A 129 10.66 6.26 13.46
C PRO A 129 10.17 5.05 12.67
N ASN A 130 11.09 4.20 12.22
CA ASN A 130 10.70 2.95 11.57
C ASN A 130 9.98 2.05 12.58
N ARG A 131 8.68 1.85 12.39
CA ARG A 131 7.82 1.05 13.28
C ARG A 131 7.47 -0.34 12.72
N TYR A 132 7.91 -0.65 11.51
CA TYR A 132 7.47 -1.86 10.79
C TYR A 132 8.56 -2.90 10.65
N THR A 133 9.81 -2.46 10.52
CA THR A 133 10.93 -3.37 10.31
C THR A 133 12.07 -3.06 11.28
N PHE A 134 12.60 -4.11 11.91
CA PHE A 134 13.55 -3.99 12.99
C PHE A 134 14.83 -4.77 12.66
N PRO A 135 16.01 -4.20 12.99
CA PRO A 135 17.27 -4.94 12.92
C PRO A 135 17.38 -5.92 14.09
N CYS A 136 18.08 -7.05 13.89
CA CYS A 136 18.46 -7.90 15.00
C CYS A 136 19.55 -7.22 15.84
N PRO A 137 19.42 -7.13 17.17
CA PRO A 137 20.44 -6.51 18.01
C PRO A 137 21.68 -7.40 18.25
N TYR A 138 21.62 -8.68 17.90
CA TYR A 138 22.70 -9.65 18.14
C TYR A 138 23.57 -9.93 16.91
N CYS A 139 23.05 -9.69 15.70
CA CYS A 139 23.69 -10.02 14.45
C CYS A 139 23.40 -8.97 13.36
N SER A 140 23.97 -9.16 12.17
CA SER A 140 23.86 -8.17 11.08
C SER A 140 22.55 -8.27 10.28
N GLU A 141 21.66 -9.20 10.63
CA GLU A 141 20.38 -9.40 9.93
C GLU A 141 19.40 -8.25 10.22
N LYS A 142 18.64 -7.86 9.19
CA LYS A 142 17.75 -6.69 9.22
C LYS A 142 16.43 -6.98 8.54
N ASN A 143 15.49 -6.04 8.66
CA ASN A 143 14.17 -6.05 8.02
C ASN A 143 13.20 -7.11 8.57
N PHE A 144 13.32 -7.46 9.85
CA PHE A 144 12.33 -8.31 10.49
C PHE A 144 11.11 -7.51 10.88
N ASP A 145 9.92 -8.03 10.61
CA ASP A 145 8.73 -7.58 11.32
C ASP A 145 8.81 -7.98 12.80
N GLN A 146 7.91 -7.46 13.63
CA GLN A 146 7.92 -7.71 15.07
C GLN A 146 7.95 -9.22 15.40
N GLU A 147 7.10 -10.04 14.74
CA GLU A 147 7.05 -11.49 14.96
C GLU A 147 8.30 -12.21 14.43
N GLY A 148 8.75 -11.86 13.22
CA GLY A 148 9.96 -12.41 12.63
C GLY A 148 11.21 -12.15 13.47
N LEU A 149 11.29 -10.97 14.12
CA LEU A 149 12.41 -10.64 14.99
C LEU A 149 12.41 -11.55 16.23
N VAL A 150 11.25 -11.76 16.87
CA VAL A 150 11.13 -12.65 18.04
C VAL A 150 11.54 -14.08 17.65
N GLU A 151 11.04 -14.55 16.52
CA GLU A 151 11.31 -15.91 16.05
C GLU A 151 12.80 -16.10 15.71
N HIS A 152 13.40 -15.13 15.00
CA HIS A 152 14.82 -15.13 14.68
C HIS A 152 15.68 -15.15 15.94
N CYS A 153 15.45 -14.23 16.87
CA CYS A 153 16.24 -14.16 18.11
C CYS A 153 16.08 -15.45 18.95
N ARG A 154 14.88 -16.04 18.99
CA ARG A 154 14.65 -17.33 19.68
C ARG A 154 15.40 -18.49 19.03
N LYS A 155 15.49 -18.56 17.70
CA LYS A 155 16.13 -19.66 16.98
C LYS A 155 17.65 -19.52 16.93
N CYS A 156 18.17 -18.32 16.72
CA CYS A 156 19.60 -18.06 16.48
C CYS A 156 20.36 -17.55 17.70
N HIS A 157 19.68 -16.97 18.69
CA HIS A 157 20.31 -16.27 19.82
C HIS A 157 19.73 -16.67 21.19
N SER A 158 19.18 -17.88 21.32
CA SER A 158 18.55 -18.37 22.57
C SER A 158 19.47 -18.41 23.79
N MET A 159 20.79 -18.53 23.57
CA MET A 159 21.81 -18.60 24.63
C MET A 159 22.68 -17.34 24.71
N ASP A 160 22.38 -16.29 23.94
CA ASP A 160 23.15 -15.05 23.94
C ASP A 160 22.71 -14.17 25.12
N THR A 161 23.61 -13.97 26.08
CA THR A 161 23.36 -13.22 27.32
C THR A 161 23.74 -11.75 27.22
N ARG A 162 24.16 -11.28 26.04
CA ARG A 162 24.50 -9.86 25.85
C ARG A 162 23.28 -8.98 26.09
N GLN A 163 23.48 -7.93 26.87
CA GLN A 163 22.49 -6.89 27.05
C GLN A 163 22.42 -6.07 25.76
N VAL A 164 21.20 -5.86 25.28
CA VAL A 164 20.96 -5.15 24.03
C VAL A 164 19.79 -4.19 24.17
N VAL A 165 19.82 -3.13 23.36
CA VAL A 165 18.68 -2.23 23.22
C VAL A 165 17.60 -2.94 22.42
N CYS A 166 16.35 -2.85 22.89
CA CYS A 166 15.23 -3.38 22.12
C CYS A 166 14.88 -2.42 20.96
N PRO A 167 15.06 -2.82 19.69
CA PRO A 167 14.83 -1.95 18.54
C PRO A 167 13.34 -1.56 18.39
N ILE A 168 12.43 -2.40 18.89
CA ILE A 168 10.98 -2.10 18.89
C ILE A 168 10.68 -1.00 19.89
N CYS A 169 11.21 -1.10 21.12
CA CYS A 169 11.05 -0.04 22.13
C CYS A 169 11.74 1.25 21.71
N ALA A 170 12.96 1.19 21.17
CA ALA A 170 13.71 2.37 20.74
C ALA A 170 13.00 3.15 19.61
N ALA A 171 12.13 2.49 18.85
CA ALA A 171 11.30 3.12 17.81
C ALA A 171 10.02 3.79 18.36
N MET A 172 9.71 3.64 19.65
CA MET A 172 8.52 4.25 20.26
C MET A 172 8.82 5.71 20.65
N PRO A 173 7.84 6.64 20.56
CA PRO A 173 8.03 8.03 20.97
C PRO A 173 8.44 8.20 22.44
N TRP A 174 8.04 7.26 23.29
CA TRP A 174 8.37 7.19 24.72
C TRP A 174 9.44 6.13 25.04
N GLY A 175 10.08 5.57 24.02
CA GLY A 175 11.16 4.61 24.17
C GLY A 175 12.49 5.29 24.47
N ASP A 176 13.32 4.66 25.31
CA ASP A 176 14.70 5.10 25.52
C ASP A 176 15.64 4.32 24.59
N PRO A 177 16.29 4.98 23.60
CA PRO A 177 17.23 4.34 22.67
C PRO A 177 18.49 3.77 23.34
N ASN A 178 18.79 4.15 24.58
CA ASN A 178 19.94 3.66 25.33
C ASN A 178 19.57 2.59 26.36
N TYR A 179 18.28 2.28 26.52
CA TYR A 179 17.84 1.29 27.50
C TYR A 179 18.22 -0.12 27.05
N MET A 180 19.16 -0.72 27.77
CA MET A 180 19.62 -2.08 27.54
C MET A 180 18.80 -3.07 28.37
N SER A 181 18.11 -3.99 27.70
CA SER A 181 17.34 -5.02 28.37
C SER A 181 18.25 -6.09 28.96
N ALA A 182 18.14 -6.36 30.26
CA ALA A 182 18.91 -7.41 30.94
C ALA A 182 18.58 -8.82 30.44
N ASN A 183 17.34 -9.04 30.00
CA ASN A 183 16.90 -10.25 29.32
C ASN A 183 16.00 -9.87 28.15
N PHE A 184 16.62 -9.56 27.01
CA PHE A 184 15.92 -9.12 25.81
C PHE A 184 14.90 -10.16 25.31
N MET A 185 15.23 -11.45 25.38
CA MET A 185 14.33 -12.52 24.93
C MET A 185 13.02 -12.56 25.72
N GLU A 186 13.11 -12.45 27.05
CA GLU A 186 11.91 -12.40 27.90
C GLU A 186 11.16 -11.08 27.75
N HIS A 187 11.89 -9.96 27.59
CA HIS A 187 11.31 -8.64 27.34
C HIS A 187 10.43 -8.64 26.08
N VAL A 188 10.98 -9.07 24.94
CA VAL A 188 10.24 -9.04 23.67
C VAL A 188 9.06 -10.01 23.69
N HIS A 189 9.22 -11.19 24.29
CA HIS A 189 8.12 -12.16 24.41
C HIS A 189 6.96 -11.65 25.27
N ARG A 190 7.24 -10.90 26.34
CA ARG A 190 6.21 -10.37 27.25
C ARG A 190 5.60 -9.05 26.76
N ARG A 191 6.42 -8.10 26.31
CA ARG A 191 6.01 -6.71 26.01
C ARG A 191 5.55 -6.52 24.56
N HIS A 192 6.06 -7.33 23.63
CA HIS A 192 5.79 -7.24 22.19
C HIS A 192 5.09 -8.50 21.67
N ARG A 193 4.24 -9.13 22.49
CA ARG A 193 3.31 -10.16 22.03
C ARG A 193 2.22 -9.60 21.11
N PHE A 194 1.95 -8.30 21.20
CA PHE A 194 0.93 -7.59 20.43
C PHE A 194 1.55 -6.38 19.73
N SER A 195 1.07 -6.06 18.53
CA SER A 195 1.48 -4.84 17.82
C SER A 195 0.72 -3.65 18.37
N TYR A 196 1.44 -2.63 18.86
CA TYR A 196 0.83 -1.37 19.33
C TYR A 196 0.29 -0.52 18.17
N ASP A 197 0.83 -0.69 16.96
CA ASP A 197 0.43 0.05 15.76
C ASP A 197 -1.03 -0.20 15.35
N THR A 198 -1.60 -1.34 15.73
CA THR A 198 -3.01 -1.66 15.47
C THR A 198 -3.98 -0.92 16.40
N PHE A 199 -3.51 -0.41 17.54
CA PHE A 199 -4.38 0.11 18.61
C PHE A 199 -4.07 1.55 19.04
N VAL A 200 -2.95 2.12 18.60
CA VAL A 200 -2.53 3.47 18.97
C VAL A 200 -2.39 4.32 17.71
N ASP A 201 -3.23 5.35 17.61
CA ASP A 201 -3.03 6.45 16.67
C ASP A 201 -1.98 7.39 17.27
N TYR A 202 -0.76 7.34 16.74
CA TYR A 202 0.36 8.15 17.22
C TYR A 202 0.32 9.60 16.75
N ASP A 203 -0.61 9.93 15.84
CA ASP A 203 -0.81 11.27 15.29
C ASP A 203 -2.05 11.96 15.88
N ALA A 204 -2.83 11.24 16.70
CA ALA A 204 -3.97 11.80 17.40
C ALA A 204 -3.52 12.78 18.48
N ASP A 205 -4.09 13.98 18.44
CA ASP A 205 -3.92 15.00 19.48
C ASP A 205 -4.55 14.52 20.80
N GLU A 206 -3.88 14.75 21.94
CA GLU A 206 -4.37 14.33 23.27
C GLU A 206 -5.77 14.89 23.57
N GLU A 207 -6.07 16.12 23.11
CA GLU A 207 -7.38 16.75 23.27
C GLU A 207 -8.44 16.06 22.40
N ALA A 208 -8.08 15.58 21.21
CA ALA A 208 -8.97 14.82 20.34
C ALA A 208 -9.27 13.42 20.93
N MET A 209 -8.26 12.73 21.48
CA MET A 209 -8.45 11.45 22.14
C MET A 209 -9.31 11.56 23.40
N MET A 210 -9.10 12.61 24.21
CA MET A 210 -9.90 12.87 25.41
C MET A 210 -11.36 13.18 25.05
N ASN A 211 -11.58 14.04 24.04
CA ASN A 211 -12.94 14.35 23.57
C ASN A 211 -13.66 13.11 23.02
N GLU A 212 -12.97 12.23 22.30
CA GLU A 212 -13.55 11.00 21.79
C GLU A 212 -13.92 10.02 22.92
N ALA A 213 -13.07 9.90 23.94
CA ALA A 213 -13.36 9.07 25.12
C ALA A 213 -14.58 9.60 25.91
N VAL A 214 -14.67 10.92 26.07
CA VAL A 214 -15.85 11.57 26.70
C VAL A 214 -17.10 11.33 25.87
N LEU A 215 -17.03 11.51 24.54
CA LEU A 215 -18.17 11.28 23.65
C LEU A 215 -18.65 9.82 23.69
N ARG A 216 -17.74 8.84 23.66
CA ARG A 216 -18.13 7.42 23.78
C ARG A 216 -18.77 7.11 25.14
N SER A 217 -18.28 7.73 26.22
CA SER A 217 -18.86 7.57 27.55
C SER A 217 -20.28 8.15 27.67
N LEU A 218 -20.64 9.12 26.82
CA LEU A 218 -21.98 9.71 26.78
C LEU A 218 -22.98 8.88 25.95
N VAL A 219 -22.51 7.98 25.09
CA VAL A 219 -23.35 7.13 24.23
C VAL A 219 -23.74 5.82 24.93
N ASP A 220 -23.01 5.43 25.98
CA ASP A 220 -23.28 4.24 26.81
C ASP A 220 -24.23 4.51 28.01
N ASN A 221 -24.99 5.61 28.00
CA ASN A 221 -26.05 5.93 28.98
C ASN A 221 -27.39 6.21 28.29
#